data_AF-A0A963MK03-F1
#
_entry.id   AF-A0A963MK03-F1
#
_cell.length_a   1.000
_cell.length_b   1.000
_cell.length_c   1.000
_cell.angle_alpha   90.00
_cell.angle_beta   90.00
_cell.angle_gamma   90.00
#
_symmetry.space_group_name_H-M   'P 1'
#
loop_
_entity.id
_entity.type
_entity.pdbx_description
1 polymer ?
#
loop_
_entity_poly.entity_id
_entity_poly.type
_entity_poly.pdbx_seq_one_letter_code
_entity_poly.pdbx_strand_id
1 'polypeptide(L)'
;MNAPASTADGAAPASAEAPGVSPWRRFLAIDERENFIARAQTLTGRLLICLTAITAVASYFPWWESALVVSAAMAAALAPTFRNPILFTATWLAAFLEMGLAENRILKDIAVVMQQEHVTTLSPILLAAAFLLLVMIAAWGSLAMVRRRPKSFLARRPLVALLALEVLLFSLTTIDAMQGLPRVLLWSMLVVLTPYVWFLPYAIVDQRARDASPPLLQLAVLRPFWSPSYLPFGKGAAFLRKKLSKTPREVAITQLKAVKLLFWSNALLALKTAMAWLFEGQMRIPSVEAALDAFLGSQPYPIAFGWSALILSTANYALKIAMWAGLFIGIARLAAYRLPRGCWRLLESRTLMDYFNRFHYYFKELLVDFFFVPTFFAVFRKHPRLRMFFATFMAAGVGNAIWHFTWDIHLLATIGLVGAVETYSSYLFYCVVLATGIGLSQVRANMGIRPSPTFFGRCCSFLFVWSFVVCLHVFGDESRKHTLGERFSFLASLFGVS
;
A
#
# COMPACT_ATOMS: atom_id res chain seq x y z
N MET A 1 25.17 3.13 -18.30
CA MET A 1 25.33 2.06 -19.31
C MET A 1 24.04 2.04 -20.10
N ASN A 2 24.12 2.59 -21.31
CA ASN A 2 23.02 2.78 -22.23
C ASN A 2 22.71 1.45 -22.93
N ALA A 3 21.46 1.01 -22.86
CA ALA A 3 20.92 -0.01 -23.76
C ALA A 3 20.04 0.72 -24.80
N PRO A 4 20.16 0.39 -26.10
CA PRO A 4 19.57 1.16 -27.18
C PRO A 4 18.05 0.97 -27.26
N ALA A 5 17.39 2.02 -27.75
CA ALA A 5 16.00 2.04 -28.14
C ALA A 5 15.81 1.22 -29.43
N SER A 6 14.84 0.30 -29.45
CA SER A 6 14.33 -0.28 -30.70
C SER A 6 12.96 0.34 -31.01
N THR A 7 12.97 1.25 -31.97
CA THR A 7 11.80 1.64 -32.75
C THR A 7 11.42 0.51 -33.70
N ALA A 8 10.17 0.07 -33.67
CA ALA A 8 9.56 -0.68 -34.76
C ALA A 8 8.07 -0.34 -34.80
N ASP A 9 7.72 0.63 -35.65
CA ASP A 9 6.40 0.71 -36.26
C ASP A 9 6.23 -0.54 -37.13
N GLY A 10 5.11 -1.24 -36.92
CA GLY A 10 4.72 -2.41 -37.68
C GLY A 10 3.32 -2.80 -37.26
N ALA A 11 2.35 -2.49 -38.12
CA ALA A 11 0.98 -2.96 -37.98
C ALA A 11 1.01 -4.50 -37.88
N ALA A 12 0.69 -5.03 -36.70
CA ALA A 12 0.58 -6.47 -36.51
C ALA A 12 -0.68 -6.97 -37.24
N PRO A 13 -0.56 -7.96 -38.15
CA PRO A 13 -1.73 -8.59 -38.73
C PRO A 13 -2.48 -9.35 -37.63
N ALA A 14 -3.80 -9.52 -37.82
CA ALA A 14 -4.67 -10.27 -36.93
C ALA A 14 -4.01 -11.61 -36.53
N SER A 15 -3.68 -11.74 -35.24
CA SER A 15 -2.95 -12.90 -34.73
C SER A 15 -3.81 -14.16 -34.88
N ALA A 16 -3.33 -15.09 -35.69
CA ALA A 16 -3.76 -16.48 -35.71
C ALA A 16 -3.73 -17.07 -34.30
N GLU A 17 -4.75 -17.87 -33.99
CA GLU A 17 -5.08 -18.40 -32.67
C GLU A 17 -3.92 -19.19 -32.04
N ALA A 18 -3.52 -18.83 -30.83
CA ALA A 18 -2.57 -19.62 -30.04
C ALA A 18 -3.26 -20.89 -29.49
N PRO A 19 -2.78 -22.11 -29.81
CA PRO A 19 -3.39 -23.34 -29.32
C PRO A 19 -3.18 -23.47 -27.79
N GLY A 20 -4.25 -23.83 -27.06
CA GLY A 20 -4.20 -24.16 -25.63
C GLY A 20 -4.80 -23.15 -24.64
N VAL A 21 -5.48 -22.08 -25.11
CA VAL A 21 -6.15 -21.15 -24.18
C VAL A 21 -7.44 -21.77 -23.65
N SER A 22 -7.50 -21.98 -22.32
CA SER A 22 -8.68 -22.57 -21.67
C SER A 22 -9.97 -21.80 -22.01
N PRO A 23 -11.11 -22.50 -22.19
CA PRO A 23 -12.40 -21.86 -22.49
C PRO A 23 -12.75 -20.77 -21.47
N TRP A 24 -12.45 -20.99 -20.20
CA TRP A 24 -12.61 -20.02 -19.12
C TRP A 24 -11.80 -18.74 -19.30
N ARG A 25 -10.54 -18.84 -19.74
CA ARG A 25 -9.72 -17.65 -20.02
C ARG A 25 -10.29 -16.87 -21.19
N ARG A 26 -10.75 -17.55 -22.24
CA ARG A 26 -11.42 -16.92 -23.38
C ARG A 26 -12.72 -16.24 -22.95
N PHE A 27 -13.52 -16.85 -22.08
CA PHE A 27 -14.74 -16.26 -21.52
C PHE A 27 -14.45 -14.97 -20.75
N LEU A 28 -13.44 -15.00 -19.88
CA LEU A 28 -13.07 -13.85 -19.04
C LEU A 28 -12.32 -12.74 -19.79
N ALA A 29 -11.91 -12.94 -21.04
CA ALA A 29 -11.19 -11.97 -21.87
C ALA A 29 -12.09 -10.88 -22.49
N ILE A 30 -13.02 -10.32 -21.72
CA ILE A 30 -13.97 -9.29 -22.21
C ILE A 30 -13.26 -8.02 -22.72
N ASP A 31 -12.06 -7.74 -22.23
CA ASP A 31 -11.22 -6.60 -22.62
C ASP A 31 -10.42 -6.80 -23.92
N GLU A 32 -10.49 -8.00 -24.52
CA GLU A 32 -9.84 -8.35 -25.79
C GLU A 32 -10.85 -8.52 -26.93
N ARG A 33 -12.15 -8.58 -26.61
CA ARG A 33 -13.24 -8.81 -27.58
C ARG A 33 -13.78 -7.49 -28.13
N GLU A 34 -13.67 -7.29 -29.44
CA GLU A 34 -14.09 -6.04 -30.10
C GLU A 34 -15.55 -5.66 -29.83
N ASN A 35 -16.47 -6.63 -29.77
CA ASN A 35 -17.88 -6.36 -29.45
C ASN A 35 -18.07 -5.70 -28.08
N PHE A 36 -17.31 -6.12 -27.07
CA PHE A 36 -17.38 -5.54 -25.73
C PHE A 36 -16.68 -4.18 -25.68
N ILE A 37 -15.56 -4.03 -26.38
CA ILE A 37 -14.83 -2.76 -26.49
C ILE A 37 -15.67 -1.69 -27.20
N ALA A 38 -16.36 -2.06 -28.28
CA ALA A 38 -17.26 -1.17 -29.00
C ALA A 38 -18.45 -0.76 -28.13
N ARG A 39 -19.11 -1.73 -27.46
CA ARG A 39 -20.22 -1.44 -26.53
C ARG A 39 -19.78 -0.54 -25.38
N ALA A 40 -18.60 -0.77 -24.79
CA ALA A 40 -18.06 0.04 -23.69
C ALA A 40 -17.79 1.51 -24.06
N GLN A 41 -17.70 1.83 -25.36
CA GLN A 41 -17.57 3.23 -25.82
C GLN A 41 -18.91 3.96 -25.92
N THR A 42 -20.03 3.23 -25.98
CA THR A 42 -21.39 3.81 -26.03
C THR A 42 -21.83 4.33 -24.67
N LEU A 43 -22.85 5.22 -24.64
CA LEU A 43 -23.44 5.71 -23.39
C LEU A 43 -23.97 4.56 -22.53
N THR A 44 -24.72 3.63 -23.13
CA THR A 44 -25.28 2.45 -22.45
C THR A 44 -24.19 1.56 -21.84
N GLY A 45 -23.10 1.31 -22.58
CA GLY A 45 -21.99 0.53 -22.06
C GLY A 45 -21.26 1.22 -20.92
N ARG A 46 -21.09 2.55 -20.97
CA ARG A 46 -20.50 3.34 -19.87
C ARG A 46 -21.38 3.34 -18.63
N LEU A 47 -22.70 3.47 -18.78
CA LEU A 47 -23.65 3.36 -17.68
C LEU A 47 -23.61 1.97 -17.05
N LEU A 48 -23.56 0.92 -17.87
CA LEU A 48 -23.44 -0.47 -17.38
C LEU A 48 -22.13 -0.67 -16.61
N ILE A 49 -21.00 -0.17 -17.11
CA ILE A 49 -19.71 -0.19 -16.41
C ILE A 49 -19.82 0.55 -15.07
N CYS A 50 -20.43 1.74 -15.07
CA CYS A 50 -20.61 2.55 -13.86
C CYS A 50 -21.43 1.80 -12.80
N LEU A 51 -22.62 1.31 -13.15
CA LEU A 51 -23.49 0.57 -12.23
C LEU A 51 -22.82 -0.70 -11.70
N THR A 52 -22.16 -1.46 -12.59
CA THR A 52 -21.44 -2.69 -12.22
C THR A 52 -20.26 -2.39 -11.30
N ALA A 53 -19.56 -1.27 -11.52
CA ALA A 53 -18.48 -0.85 -10.65
C ALA A 53 -19.01 -0.36 -9.29
N ILE A 54 -20.12 0.38 -9.25
CA ILE A 54 -20.74 0.81 -7.98
C ILE A 54 -21.13 -0.40 -7.14
N THR A 55 -21.79 -1.40 -7.73
CA THR A 55 -22.18 -2.62 -6.98
C THR A 55 -20.96 -3.39 -6.48
N ALA A 56 -19.91 -3.50 -7.28
CA ALA A 56 -18.67 -4.17 -6.87
C ALA A 56 -17.90 -3.40 -5.77
N VAL A 57 -17.96 -2.06 -5.75
CA VAL A 57 -17.31 -1.23 -4.73
C VAL A 57 -18.15 -1.15 -3.45
N ALA A 58 -19.48 -1.27 -3.55
CA ALA A 58 -20.41 -1.25 -2.41
C ALA A 58 -20.25 -2.43 -1.44
N SER A 59 -19.51 -3.48 -1.82
CA SER A 59 -19.11 -4.54 -0.89
C SER A 59 -18.01 -4.12 0.09
N TYR A 60 -17.38 -2.96 -0.12
CA TYR A 60 -16.28 -2.43 0.69
C TYR A 60 -16.61 -1.12 1.40
N PHE A 61 -17.44 -0.30 0.78
CA PHE A 61 -17.81 1.03 1.27
C PHE A 61 -19.32 1.19 1.27
N PRO A 62 -19.88 2.14 2.06
CA PRO A 62 -21.27 2.54 1.93
C PRO A 62 -21.66 2.85 0.47
N TRP A 63 -22.93 2.62 0.13
CA TRP A 63 -23.42 2.76 -1.24
C TRP A 63 -23.18 4.16 -1.82
N TRP A 64 -23.29 5.20 -0.98
CA TRP A 64 -23.13 6.59 -1.39
C TRP A 64 -21.65 6.94 -1.64
N GLU A 65 -20.71 6.42 -0.84
CA GLU A 65 -19.26 6.56 -1.07
C GLU A 65 -18.86 5.86 -2.37
N SER A 66 -19.40 4.66 -2.57
CA SER A 66 -19.18 3.87 -3.78
C SER A 66 -19.67 4.61 -5.02
N ALA A 67 -20.87 5.20 -4.94
CA ALA A 67 -21.42 6.03 -6.01
C ALA A 67 -20.55 7.27 -6.27
N LEU A 68 -20.11 7.98 -5.23
CA LEU A 68 -19.25 9.16 -5.34
C LEU A 68 -17.91 8.82 -6.03
N VAL A 69 -17.20 7.83 -5.51
CA VAL A 69 -15.87 7.42 -5.97
C VAL A 69 -15.91 6.90 -7.42
N VAL A 70 -16.86 6.01 -7.73
CA VAL A 70 -17.00 5.47 -9.08
C VAL A 70 -17.44 6.54 -10.08
N SER A 71 -18.42 7.37 -9.72
CA SER A 71 -18.91 8.44 -10.60
C SER A 71 -17.82 9.49 -10.85
N ALA A 72 -17.05 9.88 -9.84
CA ALA A 72 -15.91 10.78 -10.01
C ALA A 72 -14.83 10.19 -10.93
N ALA A 73 -14.51 8.89 -10.77
CA ALA A 73 -13.57 8.20 -11.65
C ALA A 73 -14.06 8.18 -13.10
N MET A 74 -15.32 7.80 -13.33
CA MET A 74 -15.94 7.79 -14.65
C MET A 74 -15.99 9.19 -15.27
N ALA A 75 -16.41 10.21 -14.50
CA ALA A 75 -16.45 11.60 -14.96
C ALA A 75 -15.06 12.12 -15.36
N ALA A 76 -14.03 11.82 -14.57
CA ALA A 76 -12.64 12.19 -14.87
C ALA A 76 -12.09 11.53 -16.16
N ALA A 77 -12.59 10.33 -16.50
CA ALA A 77 -12.26 9.68 -17.76
C ALA A 77 -13.00 10.32 -18.96
N LEU A 78 -14.27 10.71 -18.77
CA LEU A 78 -15.16 11.21 -19.82
C LEU A 78 -15.01 12.70 -20.13
N ALA A 79 -14.51 13.50 -19.19
CA ALA A 79 -14.29 14.94 -19.35
C ALA A 79 -12.79 15.29 -19.25
N PRO A 80 -11.96 15.02 -20.30
CA PRO A 80 -10.52 15.29 -20.26
C PRO A 80 -10.17 16.72 -19.85
N THR A 81 -10.95 17.72 -20.30
CA THR A 81 -10.75 19.13 -19.98
C THR A 81 -10.95 19.43 -18.49
N PHE A 82 -11.91 18.77 -17.85
CA PHE A 82 -12.23 18.95 -16.42
C PHE A 82 -11.62 17.88 -15.52
N ARG A 83 -10.75 17.01 -16.05
CA ARG A 83 -10.18 15.89 -15.31
C ARG A 83 -9.51 16.35 -14.02
N ASN A 84 -8.56 17.28 -14.09
CA ASN A 84 -7.80 17.68 -12.91
C ASN A 84 -8.70 18.32 -11.83
N PRO A 85 -9.64 19.23 -12.16
CA PRO A 85 -10.66 19.68 -11.21
C PRO A 85 -11.47 18.54 -10.59
N ILE A 86 -11.98 17.59 -11.39
CA ILE A 86 -12.76 16.45 -10.88
C ILE A 86 -11.94 15.61 -9.91
N LEU A 87 -10.71 15.24 -10.28
CA LEU A 87 -9.83 14.43 -9.43
C LEU A 87 -9.46 15.17 -8.14
N PHE A 88 -9.19 16.47 -8.22
CA PHE A 88 -8.89 17.31 -7.06
C PHE A 88 -10.09 17.38 -6.13
N THR A 89 -11.26 17.79 -6.64
CA THR A 89 -12.47 17.93 -5.84
C THR A 89 -12.86 16.60 -5.22
N ALA A 90 -12.86 15.50 -5.97
CA ALA A 90 -13.21 14.18 -5.43
C ALA A 90 -12.24 13.72 -4.33
N THR A 91 -10.93 13.95 -4.51
CA THR A 91 -9.91 13.57 -3.52
C THR A 91 -10.07 14.32 -2.21
N TRP A 92 -10.16 15.65 -2.27
CA TRP A 92 -10.27 16.45 -1.06
C TRP A 92 -11.66 16.36 -0.43
N LEU A 93 -12.73 16.28 -1.24
CA LEU A 93 -14.08 16.01 -0.72
C LEU A 93 -14.14 14.67 0.02
N ALA A 94 -13.59 13.59 -0.57
CA ALA A 94 -13.52 12.29 0.12
C ALA A 94 -12.73 12.38 1.42
N ALA A 95 -11.58 13.06 1.43
CA ALA A 95 -10.78 13.24 2.65
C ALA A 95 -11.50 14.04 3.74
N PHE A 96 -12.25 15.10 3.39
CA PHE A 96 -13.07 15.86 4.34
C PHE A 96 -14.28 15.06 4.84
N LEU A 97 -14.95 14.32 3.95
CA LEU A 97 -16.09 13.47 4.33
C LEU A 97 -15.66 12.34 5.28
N GLU A 98 -14.48 11.75 5.07
CA GLU A 98 -13.91 10.74 5.95
C GLU A 98 -13.72 11.25 7.39
N MET A 99 -13.57 12.56 7.61
CA MET A 99 -13.50 13.15 8.95
C MET A 99 -14.88 13.29 9.62
N GLY A 100 -15.98 13.23 8.86
CA GLY A 100 -17.35 13.34 9.38
C GLY A 100 -18.06 12.00 9.57
N LEU A 101 -17.46 10.90 9.10
CA LEU A 101 -18.06 9.57 9.11
C LEU A 101 -17.44 8.72 10.21
N ALA A 102 -18.28 7.97 10.92
CA ALA A 102 -17.88 7.24 12.12
C ALA A 102 -16.81 6.18 11.81
N GLU A 103 -15.85 6.06 12.73
CA GLU A 103 -14.66 5.17 12.71
C GLU A 103 -13.39 5.69 12.00
N ASN A 104 -13.15 6.99 11.98
CA ASN A 104 -11.86 7.53 11.52
C ASN A 104 -10.76 7.42 12.61
N ARG A 105 -9.66 6.72 12.30
CA ARG A 105 -8.48 6.57 13.17
C ARG A 105 -7.90 7.91 13.62
N ILE A 106 -7.83 8.90 12.72
CA ILE A 106 -7.27 10.23 13.01
C ILE A 106 -8.07 10.92 14.12
N LEU A 107 -9.40 10.82 14.08
CA LEU A 107 -10.26 11.41 15.11
C LEU A 107 -10.07 10.73 16.47
N LYS A 108 -9.94 9.40 16.49
CA LYS A 108 -9.66 8.63 17.70
C LYS A 108 -8.31 9.06 18.30
N ASP A 109 -7.28 9.17 17.47
CA ASP A 109 -5.93 9.55 17.90
C ASP A 109 -5.88 10.99 18.45
N ILE A 110 -6.64 11.92 17.86
CA ILE A 110 -6.80 13.28 18.39
C ILE A 110 -7.56 13.25 19.72
N ALA A 111 -8.67 12.51 19.79
CA ALA A 111 -9.51 12.44 20.97
C ALA A 111 -8.77 11.88 22.19
N VAL A 112 -7.88 10.90 22.00
CA VAL A 112 -7.03 10.35 23.07
C VAL A 112 -6.19 11.45 23.72
N VAL A 113 -5.50 12.27 22.94
CA VAL A 113 -4.66 13.36 23.50
C VAL A 113 -5.50 14.48 24.09
N MET A 114 -6.67 14.78 23.51
CA MET A 114 -7.61 15.73 24.11
C MET A 114 -8.08 15.29 25.49
N GLN A 115 -8.35 14.00 25.68
CA GLN A 115 -8.71 13.43 26.98
C GLN A 115 -7.55 13.50 27.97
N GLN A 116 -6.33 13.14 27.55
CA GLN A 116 -5.12 13.23 28.39
C GLN A 116 -4.86 14.66 28.87
N GLU A 117 -5.07 15.65 28.00
CA GLU A 117 -4.83 17.07 28.27
C GLU A 117 -6.07 17.81 28.82
N HIS A 118 -7.16 17.09 29.09
CA HIS A 118 -8.43 17.64 29.61
C HIS A 118 -9.01 18.78 28.76
N VAL A 119 -8.80 18.76 27.44
CA VAL A 119 -9.30 19.76 26.50
C VAL A 119 -10.67 19.35 25.96
N THR A 120 -11.73 20.04 26.39
CA THR A 120 -13.12 19.74 25.99
C THR A 120 -13.76 20.82 25.12
N THR A 121 -13.08 21.96 24.94
CA THR A 121 -13.62 23.14 24.25
C THR A 121 -13.65 23.03 22.73
N LEU A 122 -12.91 22.07 22.16
CA LEU A 122 -12.77 21.88 20.72
C LEU A 122 -13.33 20.53 20.30
N SER A 123 -13.79 20.44 19.05
CA SER A 123 -14.21 19.17 18.45
C SER A 123 -13.03 18.52 17.72
N PRO A 124 -12.74 17.22 17.92
CA PRO A 124 -11.74 16.48 17.13
C PRO A 124 -11.95 16.60 15.63
N ILE A 125 -13.21 16.67 15.18
CA ILE A 125 -13.58 16.80 13.77
C ILE A 125 -13.16 18.17 13.23
N LEU A 126 -13.42 19.24 13.99
CA LEU A 126 -13.02 20.59 13.60
C LEU A 126 -11.50 20.73 13.54
N LEU A 127 -10.78 20.16 14.51
CA LEU A 127 -9.31 20.11 14.50
C LEU A 127 -8.79 19.36 13.27
N ALA A 128 -9.29 18.15 13.03
CA ALA A 128 -8.87 17.34 11.89
C ALA A 128 -9.14 18.05 10.56
N ALA A 129 -10.32 18.64 10.38
CA ALA A 129 -10.68 19.39 9.17
C ALA A 129 -9.81 20.66 9.00
N ALA A 130 -9.57 21.41 10.07
CA ALA A 130 -8.72 22.60 10.02
C ALA A 130 -7.27 22.25 9.66
N PHE A 131 -6.70 21.21 10.26
CA PHE A 131 -5.36 20.74 9.93
C PHE A 131 -5.28 20.09 8.55
N LEU A 132 -6.34 19.44 8.07
CA LEU A 132 -6.40 18.91 6.71
C LEU A 132 -6.37 20.05 5.67
N LEU A 133 -7.11 21.12 5.94
CA LEU A 133 -7.06 22.34 5.13
C LEU A 133 -5.65 22.97 5.16
N LEU A 134 -5.03 23.03 6.34
CA LEU A 134 -3.66 23.51 6.48
C LEU A 134 -2.67 22.65 5.68
N VAL A 135 -2.80 21.32 5.72
CA VAL A 135 -1.97 20.38 4.92
C VAL A 135 -2.16 20.65 3.43
N MET A 136 -3.40 20.88 2.96
CA MET A 136 -3.66 21.22 1.55
C MET A 136 -2.94 22.51 1.13
N ILE A 137 -3.06 23.56 1.94
CA ILE A 137 -2.43 24.87 1.67
C ILE A 137 -0.90 24.75 1.75
N ALA A 138 -0.38 24.07 2.77
CA ALA A 138 1.05 23.85 2.96
C ALA A 138 1.64 22.99 1.84
N ALA A 139 0.93 21.96 1.37
CA ALA A 139 1.31 21.16 0.22
C ALA A 139 1.46 22.05 -1.02
N TRP A 140 0.46 22.86 -1.36
CA TRP A 140 0.55 23.81 -2.47
C TRP A 140 1.74 24.78 -2.33
N GLY A 141 1.88 25.40 -1.15
CA GLY A 141 2.96 26.32 -0.84
C GLY A 141 4.34 25.68 -0.97
N SER A 142 4.48 24.43 -0.50
CA SER A 142 5.74 23.67 -0.60
C SER A 142 6.12 23.38 -2.05
N LEU A 143 5.15 23.02 -2.91
CA LEU A 143 5.38 22.78 -4.33
C LEU A 143 5.80 24.07 -5.05
N ALA A 144 5.12 25.18 -4.75
CA ALA A 144 5.49 26.50 -5.29
C ALA A 144 6.89 26.93 -4.82
N MET A 145 7.22 26.71 -3.55
CA MET A 145 8.54 27.01 -2.99
C MET A 145 9.64 26.15 -3.63
N VAL A 146 9.43 24.84 -3.77
CA VAL A 146 10.39 23.92 -4.41
C VAL A 146 10.69 24.35 -5.84
N ARG A 147 9.66 24.78 -6.58
CA ARG A 147 9.83 25.26 -7.96
C ARG A 147 10.65 26.55 -8.03
N ARG A 148 10.46 27.47 -7.07
CA ARG A 148 11.26 28.72 -6.97
C ARG A 148 12.67 28.48 -6.41
N ARG A 149 12.84 27.50 -5.53
CA ARG A 149 14.09 27.19 -4.82
C ARG A 149 14.44 25.70 -4.94
N PRO A 150 14.83 25.22 -6.14
CA PRO A 150 15.11 23.80 -6.40
C PRO A 150 16.36 23.27 -5.68
N LYS A 151 17.18 24.16 -5.10
CA LYS A 151 18.36 23.82 -4.29
C LYS A 151 18.05 23.67 -2.79
N SER A 152 16.83 23.95 -2.34
CA SER A 152 16.42 23.79 -0.94
C SER A 152 16.57 22.34 -0.46
N PHE A 153 16.71 22.15 0.85
CA PHE A 153 16.83 20.81 1.43
C PHE A 153 15.61 19.95 1.11
N LEU A 154 14.40 20.50 1.25
CA LEU A 154 13.14 19.85 0.87
C LEU A 154 13.14 19.40 -0.60
N ALA A 155 13.64 20.21 -1.54
CA ALA A 155 13.71 19.84 -2.95
C ALA A 155 14.71 18.69 -3.21
N ARG A 156 15.84 18.66 -2.48
CA ARG A 156 16.92 17.69 -2.70
C ARG A 156 16.67 16.36 -2.00
N ARG A 157 16.09 16.38 -0.79
CA ARG A 157 15.88 15.23 0.09
C ARG A 157 14.46 15.27 0.70
N PRO A 158 13.40 15.20 -0.13
CA PRO A 158 12.03 15.45 0.32
C PRO A 158 11.58 14.51 1.43
N LEU A 159 11.80 13.21 1.29
CA LEU A 159 11.38 12.24 2.32
C LEU A 159 12.11 12.50 3.65
N VAL A 160 13.42 12.72 3.62
CA VAL A 160 14.20 13.00 4.85
C VAL A 160 13.73 14.31 5.51
N ALA A 161 13.46 15.35 4.72
CA ALA A 161 12.97 16.62 5.25
C ALA A 161 11.59 16.47 5.91
N LEU A 162 10.70 15.67 5.33
CA LEU A 162 9.36 15.44 5.89
C LEU A 162 9.40 14.54 7.13
N LEU A 163 10.20 13.47 7.13
CA LEU A 163 10.40 12.63 8.32
C LEU A 163 11.06 13.43 9.46
N ALA A 164 12.01 14.32 9.15
CA ALA A 164 12.61 15.20 10.15
C ALA A 164 11.58 16.19 10.72
N LEU A 165 10.64 16.66 9.90
CA LEU A 165 9.52 17.49 10.37
C LEU A 165 8.59 16.69 11.31
N GLU A 166 8.27 15.43 10.99
CA GLU A 166 7.48 14.58 11.89
C GLU A 166 8.17 14.37 13.23
N VAL A 167 9.47 14.03 13.21
CA VAL A 167 10.26 13.87 14.43
C VAL A 167 10.29 15.15 15.25
N LEU A 168 10.43 16.31 14.59
CA LEU A 168 10.39 17.61 15.27
C LEU A 168 9.02 17.86 15.91
N LEU A 169 7.94 17.69 15.16
CA LEU A 169 6.57 17.87 15.67
C LEU A 169 6.32 16.96 16.87
N PHE A 170 6.68 15.69 16.76
CA PHE A 170 6.58 14.73 17.87
C PHE A 170 7.41 15.17 19.07
N SER A 171 8.68 15.54 18.87
CA SER A 171 9.56 15.98 19.97
C SER A 171 9.02 17.21 20.69
N LEU A 172 8.35 18.12 19.98
CA LEU A 172 7.68 19.26 20.60
C LEU A 172 6.50 18.81 21.48
N THR A 173 5.75 17.77 21.08
CA THR A 173 4.64 17.25 21.90
C THR A 173 5.09 16.62 23.22
N THR A 174 6.37 16.32 23.40
CA THR A 174 6.91 15.72 24.64
C THR A 174 7.48 16.75 25.61
N ILE A 175 7.49 18.04 25.26
CA ILE A 175 8.01 19.10 26.13
C ILE A 175 6.91 19.56 27.09
N ASP A 176 7.22 19.67 28.38
CA ASP A 176 6.26 20.09 29.42
C ASP A 176 5.59 21.44 29.13
N ALA A 177 6.33 22.38 28.54
CA ALA A 177 5.81 23.69 28.13
C ALA A 177 4.70 23.62 27.08
N MET A 178 4.54 22.48 26.40
CA MET A 178 3.50 22.27 25.39
C MET A 178 2.24 21.63 25.96
N GLN A 179 2.17 21.26 27.24
CA GLN A 179 0.96 20.66 27.85
C GLN A 179 -0.30 21.52 27.67
N GLY A 180 -1.47 20.87 27.71
CA GLY A 180 -2.77 21.45 27.44
C GLY A 180 -3.06 21.58 25.94
N LEU A 181 -3.67 22.71 25.56
CA LEU A 181 -4.07 22.99 24.18
C LEU A 181 -2.92 22.95 23.15
N PRO A 182 -1.71 23.47 23.41
CA PRO A 182 -0.62 23.42 22.44
C PRO A 182 -0.24 21.98 22.02
N ARG A 183 -0.19 21.03 22.95
CA ARG A 183 0.07 19.62 22.66
C ARG A 183 -1.02 19.02 21.79
N VAL A 184 -2.29 19.31 22.10
CA VAL A 184 -3.44 18.88 21.27
C VAL A 184 -3.31 19.41 19.84
N LEU A 185 -2.94 20.67 19.66
CA LEU A 185 -2.76 21.28 18.33
C LEU A 185 -1.59 20.65 17.57
N LEU A 186 -0.43 20.49 18.22
CA LEU A 186 0.75 19.87 17.62
C LEU A 186 0.49 18.41 17.24
N TRP A 187 -0.18 17.65 18.13
CA TRP A 187 -0.53 16.26 17.89
C TRP A 187 -1.56 16.12 16.75
N SER A 188 -2.57 16.98 16.72
CA SER A 188 -3.56 17.02 15.63
C SER A 188 -2.89 17.32 14.29
N MET A 189 -1.94 18.27 14.25
CA MET A 189 -1.14 18.55 13.07
C MET A 189 -0.32 17.32 12.64
N LEU A 190 0.35 16.66 13.59
CA LEU A 190 1.19 15.49 13.35
C LEU A 190 0.39 14.35 12.72
N VAL A 191 -0.68 13.90 13.38
CA VAL A 191 -1.50 12.75 12.93
C VAL A 191 -2.16 13.02 11.57
N VAL A 192 -2.61 14.26 11.31
CA VAL A 192 -3.20 14.63 10.02
C VAL A 192 -2.15 14.73 8.91
N LEU A 193 -0.91 15.15 9.22
CA LEU A 193 0.19 15.27 8.25
C LEU A 193 0.78 13.92 7.87
N THR A 194 0.90 12.98 8.81
CA THR A 194 1.60 11.70 8.63
C THR A 194 1.20 10.89 7.39
N PRO A 195 -0.09 10.74 7.04
CA PRO A 195 -0.48 10.07 5.80
C PRO A 195 0.15 10.70 4.55
N TYR A 196 0.35 12.02 4.54
CA TYR A 196 0.78 12.79 3.37
C TYR A 196 2.30 12.82 3.18
N VAL A 197 3.07 12.51 4.22
CA VAL A 197 4.55 12.44 4.19
C VAL A 197 5.06 11.46 3.13
N TRP A 198 4.23 10.48 2.77
CA TRP A 198 4.54 9.45 1.82
C TRP A 198 4.10 9.74 0.37
N PHE A 199 3.25 10.76 0.18
CA PHE A 199 2.81 11.22 -1.14
C PHE A 199 3.57 12.46 -1.61
N LEU A 200 3.80 13.41 -0.72
CA LEU A 200 4.46 14.69 -1.01
C LEU A 200 5.85 14.52 -1.67
N PRO A 201 6.69 13.54 -1.30
CA PRO A 201 7.97 13.34 -1.97
C PRO A 201 7.85 13.12 -3.48
N TYR A 202 6.82 12.39 -3.93
CA TYR A 202 6.59 12.19 -5.36
C TYR A 202 6.23 13.50 -6.07
N ALA A 203 5.37 14.33 -5.45
CA ALA A 203 4.99 15.62 -5.99
C ALA A 203 6.18 16.59 -6.03
N ILE A 204 7.00 16.63 -4.96
CA ILE A 204 8.20 17.48 -4.85
C ILE A 204 9.24 17.09 -5.90
N VAL A 205 9.48 15.79 -6.10
CA VAL A 205 10.41 15.30 -7.13
C VAL A 205 9.92 15.69 -8.52
N ASP A 206 8.62 15.57 -8.81
CA ASP A 206 8.07 15.95 -10.12
C ASP A 206 8.16 17.46 -10.40
N GLN A 207 8.04 18.32 -9.38
CA GLN A 207 8.22 19.77 -9.55
C GLN A 207 9.62 20.19 -10.02
N ARG A 208 10.61 19.29 -9.91
CA ARG A 208 11.97 19.53 -10.40
C ARG A 208 12.17 19.13 -11.86
N ALA A 209 11.22 18.41 -12.45
CA ALA A 209 11.29 18.02 -13.85
C ALA A 209 10.99 19.22 -14.77
N ARG A 210 11.56 19.22 -15.98
CA ARG A 210 11.29 20.25 -16.99
C ARG A 210 9.80 20.34 -17.32
N ASP A 211 9.15 19.18 -17.45
CA ASP A 211 7.72 19.05 -17.78
C ASP A 211 6.91 18.66 -16.53
N ALA A 212 7.13 19.38 -15.43
CA ALA A 212 6.44 19.16 -14.16
C ALA A 212 4.91 19.12 -14.33
N SER A 213 4.24 18.22 -13.62
CA SER A 213 2.78 18.12 -13.72
C SER A 213 2.08 19.33 -13.09
N PRO A 214 0.89 19.71 -13.61
CA PRO A 214 0.14 20.87 -13.10
C PRO A 214 -0.13 20.77 -11.59
N PRO A 215 -0.09 21.89 -10.84
CA PRO A 215 -0.29 21.89 -9.38
C PRO A 215 -1.58 21.21 -8.94
N LEU A 216 -2.68 21.41 -9.66
CA LEU A 216 -3.97 20.82 -9.36
C LEU A 216 -3.93 19.28 -9.43
N LEU A 217 -3.21 18.73 -10.41
CA LEU A 217 -3.01 17.28 -10.51
C LEU A 217 -2.10 16.76 -9.39
N GLN A 218 -1.10 17.54 -8.95
CA GLN A 218 -0.27 17.14 -7.80
C GLN A 218 -1.12 17.00 -6.54
N LEU A 219 -1.96 18.00 -6.25
CA LEU A 219 -2.84 17.95 -5.09
C LEU A 219 -3.91 16.85 -5.21
N ALA A 220 -4.37 16.55 -6.42
CA ALA A 220 -5.32 15.47 -6.67
C ALA A 220 -4.76 14.05 -6.44
N VAL A 221 -3.43 13.89 -6.37
CA VAL A 221 -2.78 12.60 -6.11
C VAL A 221 -2.21 12.47 -4.71
N LEU A 222 -2.41 13.48 -3.86
CA LEU A 222 -2.11 13.37 -2.43
C LEU A 222 -3.26 12.62 -1.77
N ARG A 223 -3.05 11.33 -1.47
CA ARG A 223 -4.07 10.42 -0.93
C ARG A 223 -5.35 10.40 -1.80
N PRO A 224 -5.24 9.99 -3.07
CA PRO A 224 -6.32 10.13 -4.05
C PRO A 224 -7.57 9.36 -3.62
N PHE A 225 -8.77 9.82 -4.01
CA PHE A 225 -10.05 9.21 -3.58
C PHE A 225 -10.18 7.70 -3.88
N TRP A 226 -9.47 7.17 -4.87
CA TRP A 226 -9.47 5.73 -5.18
C TRP A 226 -8.60 4.91 -4.23
N SER A 227 -7.83 5.54 -3.35
CA SER A 227 -7.05 4.88 -2.31
C SER A 227 -6.88 5.79 -1.09
N PRO A 228 -7.79 5.68 -0.10
CA PRO A 228 -7.67 6.41 1.16
C PRO A 228 -6.58 5.84 2.09
N SER A 229 -5.78 4.85 1.67
CA SER A 229 -4.67 4.35 2.49
C SER A 229 -3.50 5.34 2.54
N TYR A 230 -2.53 5.15 3.44
CA TYR A 230 -1.32 5.99 3.41
C TYR A 230 -0.40 5.61 2.25
N LEU A 231 -0.65 4.49 1.57
CA LEU A 231 0.18 4.03 0.46
C LEU A 231 -0.16 4.75 -0.85
N PRO A 232 0.81 5.29 -1.60
CA PRO A 232 0.56 5.97 -2.86
C PRO A 232 0.29 5.02 -4.03
N PHE A 233 -0.94 4.52 -4.11
CA PHE A 233 -1.45 3.77 -5.27
C PHE A 233 -1.53 4.68 -6.51
N GLY A 234 -0.48 4.60 -7.33
CA GLY A 234 -0.26 5.50 -8.47
C GLY A 234 1.06 6.27 -8.42
N LYS A 235 1.86 6.13 -7.35
CA LYS A 235 3.13 6.80 -7.08
C LYS A 235 2.98 8.33 -7.01
N GLY A 236 2.73 8.99 -8.14
CA GLY A 236 2.44 10.42 -8.23
C GLY A 236 2.04 10.86 -9.63
N ALA A 237 1.83 12.18 -9.82
CA ALA A 237 1.27 12.74 -11.06
C ALA A 237 2.08 12.38 -12.32
N ALA A 238 3.41 12.40 -12.24
CA ALA A 238 4.29 12.00 -13.33
C ALA A 238 4.05 10.56 -13.81
N PHE A 239 3.83 9.64 -12.87
CA PHE A 239 3.57 8.25 -13.17
C PHE A 239 2.17 8.07 -13.78
N LEU A 240 1.16 8.74 -13.21
CA LEU A 240 -0.21 8.69 -13.72
C LEU A 240 -0.32 9.22 -15.16
N ARG A 241 0.35 10.32 -15.49
CA ARG A 241 0.40 10.86 -16.87
C ARG A 241 0.92 9.83 -17.87
N LYS A 242 1.96 9.06 -17.50
CA LYS A 242 2.52 7.99 -18.35
C LYS A 242 1.56 6.80 -18.51
N LYS A 243 0.68 6.57 -17.54
CA LYS A 243 -0.28 5.45 -17.53
C LYS A 243 -1.66 5.82 -18.02
N LEU A 244 -1.92 7.09 -18.28
CA LEU A 244 -3.20 7.56 -18.79
C LEU A 244 -3.50 6.96 -20.18
N SER A 245 -4.73 6.50 -20.36
CA SER A 245 -5.26 6.10 -21.66
C SER A 245 -5.55 7.33 -22.51
N LYS A 246 -5.10 7.32 -23.77
CA LYS A 246 -5.15 8.50 -24.65
C LYS A 246 -6.31 8.46 -25.63
N THR A 247 -6.74 7.26 -26.05
CA THR A 247 -7.82 7.10 -27.03
C THR A 247 -9.09 6.55 -26.39
N PRO A 248 -10.30 6.81 -26.96
CA PRO A 248 -11.55 6.24 -26.47
C PRO A 248 -11.53 4.71 -26.37
N ARG A 249 -10.87 4.04 -27.33
CA ARG A 249 -10.67 2.58 -27.32
C ARG A 249 -9.79 2.14 -26.15
N GLU A 250 -8.66 2.82 -25.91
CA GLU A 250 -7.81 2.51 -24.75
C GLU A 250 -8.53 2.73 -23.42
N VAL A 251 -9.35 3.78 -23.31
CA VAL A 251 -10.19 4.05 -22.13
C VAL A 251 -11.17 2.91 -21.89
N ALA A 252 -11.89 2.47 -22.93
CA ALA A 252 -12.83 1.36 -22.83
C ALA A 252 -12.15 0.05 -22.40
N ILE A 253 -11.01 -0.31 -23.00
CA ILE A 253 -10.22 -1.49 -22.59
C ILE A 253 -9.79 -1.37 -21.12
N THR A 254 -9.38 -0.18 -20.70
CA THR A 254 -8.92 0.06 -19.32
C THR A 254 -10.06 -0.06 -18.31
N GLN A 255 -11.26 0.45 -18.65
CA GLN A 255 -12.46 0.34 -17.84
C GLN A 255 -12.98 -1.10 -17.78
N LEU A 256 -12.94 -1.86 -18.88
CA LEU A 256 -13.26 -3.30 -18.85
C LEU A 256 -12.28 -4.08 -17.96
N LYS A 257 -10.98 -3.76 -18.04
CA LYS A 257 -9.95 -4.28 -17.12
C LYS A 257 -10.15 -3.84 -15.67
N ALA A 258 -10.81 -2.71 -15.44
CA ALA A 258 -11.21 -2.26 -14.10
C ALA A 258 -12.29 -3.17 -13.54
N VAL A 259 -13.39 -3.35 -14.28
CA VAL A 259 -14.51 -4.22 -13.91
C VAL A 259 -14.03 -5.64 -13.59
N LYS A 260 -13.19 -6.22 -14.45
CA LYS A 260 -12.56 -7.53 -14.18
C LYS A 260 -11.81 -7.57 -12.85
N LEU A 261 -11.08 -6.51 -12.52
CA LEU A 261 -10.28 -6.45 -11.31
C LEU A 261 -11.14 -6.23 -10.06
N LEU A 262 -12.21 -5.44 -10.15
CA LEU A 262 -13.18 -5.24 -9.07
C LEU A 262 -13.94 -6.53 -8.75
N PHE A 263 -14.38 -7.28 -9.76
CA PHE A 263 -14.97 -8.60 -9.55
C PHE A 263 -13.97 -9.58 -8.94
N TRP A 264 -12.72 -9.57 -9.42
CA TRP A 264 -11.67 -10.41 -8.83
C TRP A 264 -11.42 -10.05 -7.37
N SER A 265 -11.42 -8.76 -7.01
CA SER A 265 -11.33 -8.30 -5.63
C SER A 265 -12.45 -8.87 -4.77
N ASN A 266 -13.69 -8.82 -5.25
CA ASN A 266 -14.85 -9.39 -4.57
C ASN A 266 -14.77 -10.92 -4.42
N ALA A 267 -14.24 -11.63 -5.42
CA ALA A 267 -14.01 -13.06 -5.31
C ALA A 267 -12.98 -13.37 -4.20
N LEU A 268 -11.92 -12.56 -4.06
CA LEU A 268 -10.96 -12.68 -2.96
C LEU A 268 -11.58 -12.34 -1.60
N LEU A 269 -12.47 -11.35 -1.54
CA LEU A 269 -13.23 -11.03 -0.33
C LEU A 269 -14.12 -12.22 0.08
N ALA A 270 -14.88 -12.78 -0.86
CA ALA A 270 -15.72 -13.94 -0.61
C ALA A 270 -14.89 -15.15 -0.13
N LEU A 271 -13.72 -15.39 -0.74
CA LEU A 271 -12.79 -16.43 -0.29
C LEU A 271 -12.31 -16.16 1.14
N LYS A 272 -11.91 -14.94 1.47
CA LYS A 272 -11.49 -14.56 2.83
C LYS A 272 -12.62 -14.78 3.84
N THR A 273 -13.85 -14.37 3.51
CA THR A 273 -15.02 -14.56 4.38
C THR A 273 -15.34 -16.04 4.56
N ALA A 274 -15.27 -16.85 3.49
CA ALA A 274 -15.47 -18.28 3.57
C ALA A 274 -14.39 -18.97 4.42
N MET A 275 -13.13 -18.53 4.30
CA MET A 275 -12.03 -19.02 5.14
C MET A 275 -12.26 -18.68 6.61
N ALA A 276 -12.65 -17.44 6.94
CA ALA A 276 -12.97 -17.06 8.32
C ALA A 276 -14.15 -17.88 8.87
N TRP A 277 -15.24 -18.00 8.12
CA TRP A 277 -16.40 -18.80 8.53
C TRP A 277 -16.03 -20.27 8.78
N LEU A 278 -15.25 -20.88 7.89
CA LEU A 278 -14.89 -22.29 7.96
C LEU A 278 -13.86 -22.56 9.08
N PHE A 279 -12.77 -21.80 9.11
CA PHE A 279 -11.65 -22.07 10.00
C PHE A 279 -11.83 -21.45 11.39
N GLU A 280 -12.28 -20.20 11.48
CA GLU A 280 -12.48 -19.52 12.77
C GLU A 280 -13.86 -19.89 13.35
N GLY A 281 -14.90 -19.94 12.52
CA GLY A 281 -16.27 -20.26 12.95
C GLY A 281 -16.52 -21.74 13.22
N GLN A 282 -16.30 -22.60 12.22
CA GLN A 282 -16.62 -24.05 12.34
C GLN A 282 -15.51 -24.84 13.03
N MET A 283 -14.27 -24.70 12.58
CA MET A 283 -13.12 -25.44 13.13
C MET A 283 -12.55 -24.82 14.41
N ARG A 284 -13.00 -23.62 14.80
CA ARG A 284 -12.55 -22.90 16.01
C ARG A 284 -11.03 -22.77 16.11
N ILE A 285 -10.37 -22.57 14.97
CA ILE A 285 -8.94 -22.27 14.94
C ILE A 285 -8.73 -20.88 15.58
N PRO A 286 -7.90 -20.76 16.62
CA PRO A 286 -7.68 -19.50 17.31
C PRO A 286 -6.93 -18.51 16.41
N SER A 287 -7.03 -17.22 16.74
CA SER A 287 -6.08 -16.23 16.20
C SER A 287 -4.67 -16.53 16.71
N VAL A 288 -3.65 -16.02 16.01
CA VAL A 288 -2.24 -16.16 16.46
C VAL A 288 -2.04 -15.53 17.84
N GLU A 289 -2.69 -14.37 18.07
CA GLU A 289 -2.69 -13.68 19.36
C GLU A 289 -3.29 -14.57 20.46
N ALA A 290 -4.49 -15.11 20.26
CA ALA A 290 -5.13 -15.99 21.25
C ALA A 290 -4.34 -17.29 21.49
N ALA A 291 -3.69 -17.83 20.46
CA ALA A 291 -2.83 -19.01 20.60
C ALA A 291 -1.58 -18.71 21.42
N LEU A 292 -0.99 -17.53 21.23
CA LEU A 292 0.19 -17.07 21.94
C LEU A 292 -0.16 -16.69 23.40
N ASP A 293 -1.26 -15.98 23.63
CA ASP A 293 -1.80 -15.71 24.98
C ASP A 293 -2.00 -17.00 25.78
N ALA A 294 -2.64 -17.99 25.17
CA ALA A 294 -2.88 -19.28 25.81
C ALA A 294 -1.57 -20.04 26.10
N PHE A 295 -0.58 -19.96 25.21
CA PHE A 295 0.76 -20.50 25.45
C PHE A 295 1.45 -19.82 26.65
N LEU A 296 1.44 -18.49 26.72
CA LEU A 296 2.02 -17.74 27.85
C LEU A 296 1.25 -17.98 29.16
N GLY A 297 -0.06 -18.18 29.08
CA GLY A 297 -0.92 -18.56 30.19
C GLY A 297 -0.77 -20.02 30.66
N SER A 298 0.23 -20.76 30.15
CA SER A 298 0.48 -22.19 30.46
C SER A 298 -0.70 -23.12 30.10
N GLN A 299 -1.52 -22.72 29.13
CA GLN A 299 -2.61 -23.51 28.56
C GLN A 299 -2.49 -23.59 27.03
N PRO A 300 -1.36 -24.08 26.49
CA PRO A 300 -1.11 -24.04 25.06
C PRO A 300 -2.12 -24.89 24.29
N TYR A 301 -2.56 -24.39 23.14
CA TYR A 301 -3.26 -25.19 22.17
C TYR A 301 -2.35 -26.31 21.62
N PRO A 302 -2.92 -27.40 21.09
CA PRO A 302 -2.16 -28.41 20.36
C PRO A 302 -1.31 -27.78 19.25
N ILE A 303 -0.09 -28.29 19.02
CA ILE A 303 0.86 -27.77 18.03
C ILE A 303 0.23 -27.60 16.64
N ALA A 304 -0.63 -28.54 16.23
CA ALA A 304 -1.36 -28.48 14.96
C ALA A 304 -2.28 -27.23 14.86
N PHE A 305 -2.92 -26.84 15.97
CA PHE A 305 -3.74 -25.62 16.03
C PHE A 305 -2.87 -24.37 15.96
N GLY A 306 -1.71 -24.37 16.63
CA GLY A 306 -0.73 -23.27 16.53
C GLY A 306 -0.22 -23.04 15.11
N TRP A 307 0.19 -24.12 14.41
CA TRP A 307 0.56 -24.03 12.99
C TRP A 307 -0.60 -23.58 12.09
N SER A 308 -1.80 -24.09 12.33
CA SER A 308 -2.98 -23.74 11.54
C SER A 308 -3.34 -22.26 11.71
N ALA A 309 -3.28 -21.74 12.94
CA ALA A 309 -3.48 -20.32 13.25
C ALA A 309 -2.48 -19.44 12.48
N LEU A 310 -1.20 -19.83 12.47
CA LEU A 310 -0.15 -19.07 11.80
C LEU A 310 -0.28 -19.08 10.26
N ILE A 311 -0.54 -20.25 9.68
CA ILE A 311 -0.77 -20.41 8.23
C ILE A 311 -2.00 -19.61 7.80
N LEU A 312 -3.10 -19.74 8.53
CA LEU A 312 -4.35 -19.05 8.24
C LEU A 312 -4.20 -17.53 8.37
N SER A 313 -3.54 -17.06 9.43
CA SER A 313 -3.26 -15.63 9.62
C SER A 313 -2.41 -15.06 8.46
N THR A 314 -1.39 -15.80 8.03
CA THR A 314 -0.54 -15.42 6.89
C THR A 314 -1.35 -15.37 5.58
N ALA A 315 -2.21 -16.37 5.33
CA ALA A 315 -3.06 -16.43 4.15
C ALA A 315 -4.11 -15.30 4.15
N ASN A 316 -4.75 -15.04 5.29
CA ASN A 316 -5.69 -13.94 5.48
C ASN A 316 -5.03 -12.59 5.22
N TYR A 317 -3.79 -12.38 5.69
CA TYR A 317 -3.04 -11.17 5.42
C TYR A 317 -2.74 -11.00 3.92
N ALA A 318 -2.24 -12.05 3.26
CA ALA A 318 -1.97 -12.01 1.82
C ALA A 318 -3.24 -11.73 0.98
N LEU A 319 -4.38 -12.32 1.36
CA LEU A 319 -5.68 -12.07 0.73
C LEU A 319 -6.14 -10.62 0.94
N LYS A 320 -6.05 -10.10 2.18
CA LYS A 320 -6.40 -8.71 2.52
C LYS A 320 -5.64 -7.73 1.63
N ILE A 321 -4.33 -7.91 1.50
CA ILE A 321 -3.47 -7.06 0.67
C ILE A 321 -3.86 -7.16 -0.82
N ALA A 322 -4.04 -8.37 -1.34
CA ALA A 322 -4.40 -8.58 -2.75
C ALA A 322 -5.78 -8.00 -3.11
N MET A 323 -6.74 -8.13 -2.20
CA MET A 323 -8.09 -7.58 -2.29
C MET A 323 -8.06 -6.04 -2.35
N TRP A 324 -7.52 -5.38 -1.33
CA TRP A 324 -7.46 -3.91 -1.29
C TRP A 324 -6.70 -3.32 -2.49
N ALA A 325 -5.58 -3.94 -2.87
CA ALA A 325 -4.86 -3.53 -4.07
C ALA A 325 -5.71 -3.67 -5.33
N GLY A 326 -6.45 -4.78 -5.48
CA GLY A 326 -7.38 -4.99 -6.60
C GLY A 326 -8.46 -3.92 -6.68
N LEU A 327 -9.09 -3.61 -5.54
CA LEU A 327 -10.11 -2.56 -5.41
C LEU A 327 -9.58 -1.19 -5.86
N PHE A 328 -8.50 -0.71 -5.24
CA PHE A 328 -7.98 0.64 -5.51
C PHE A 328 -7.50 0.81 -6.96
N ILE A 329 -6.84 -0.21 -7.51
CA ILE A 329 -6.38 -0.20 -8.90
C ILE A 329 -7.57 -0.32 -9.87
N GLY A 330 -8.61 -1.05 -9.50
CA GLY A 330 -9.86 -1.11 -10.23
C GLY A 330 -10.46 0.28 -10.38
N ILE A 331 -10.66 1.00 -9.28
CA ILE A 331 -11.21 2.36 -9.29
C ILE A 331 -10.31 3.32 -10.09
N ALA A 332 -8.99 3.28 -9.91
CA ALA A 332 -8.07 4.11 -10.69
C ALA A 332 -8.14 3.83 -12.21
N ARG A 333 -8.39 2.59 -12.61
CA ARG A 333 -8.59 2.22 -14.01
C ARG A 333 -9.93 2.71 -14.57
N LEU A 334 -10.96 2.88 -13.73
CA LEU A 334 -12.20 3.55 -14.15
C LEU A 334 -11.93 5.01 -14.56
N ALA A 335 -11.00 5.67 -13.86
CA ALA A 335 -10.46 6.99 -14.20
C ALA A 335 -9.46 6.99 -15.38
N ALA A 336 -9.45 5.91 -16.18
CA ALA A 336 -8.62 5.71 -17.37
C ALA A 336 -7.10 5.57 -17.12
N TYR A 337 -6.65 5.40 -15.88
CA TYR A 337 -5.24 5.13 -15.57
C TYR A 337 -4.92 3.63 -15.67
N ARG A 338 -4.06 3.24 -16.62
CA ARG A 338 -3.59 1.86 -16.84
C ARG A 338 -2.56 1.42 -15.81
N LEU A 339 -2.96 1.47 -14.54
CA LEU A 339 -2.15 1.12 -13.40
C LEU A 339 -1.82 -0.39 -13.40
N PRO A 340 -0.55 -0.78 -13.14
CA PRO A 340 -0.17 -2.18 -12.90
C PRO A 340 -0.96 -2.78 -11.73
N ARG A 341 -1.05 -4.12 -11.67
CA ARG A 341 -1.71 -4.80 -10.53
C ARG A 341 -0.81 -4.71 -9.29
N GLY A 342 -1.43 -4.65 -8.11
CA GLY A 342 -0.69 -4.54 -6.86
C GLY A 342 -0.16 -5.87 -6.35
N CYS A 343 -0.83 -6.98 -6.71
CA CYS A 343 -0.38 -8.34 -6.44
C CYS A 343 -0.52 -9.20 -7.69
N TRP A 344 0.39 -10.16 -7.88
CA TRP A 344 0.36 -11.06 -9.03
C TRP A 344 0.90 -12.46 -8.72
N ARG A 345 0.01 -13.47 -8.72
CA ARG A 345 0.37 -14.90 -8.65
C ARG A 345 1.41 -15.21 -7.55
N LEU A 346 1.07 -14.84 -6.34
CA LEU A 346 1.92 -14.95 -5.14
C LEU A 346 2.36 -16.39 -4.85
N LEU A 347 1.43 -17.34 -4.98
CA LEU A 347 1.69 -18.76 -4.76
C LEU A 347 2.66 -19.36 -5.79
N GLU A 348 2.87 -18.70 -6.94
CA GLU A 348 3.81 -19.17 -7.97
C GLU A 348 5.25 -18.65 -7.75
N SER A 349 5.52 -17.97 -6.63
CA SER A 349 6.83 -17.38 -6.36
C SER A 349 7.92 -18.45 -6.23
N ARG A 350 9.01 -18.29 -6.98
CA ARG A 350 10.12 -19.26 -7.01
C ARG A 350 11.23 -18.96 -6.01
N THR A 351 11.32 -17.71 -5.56
CA THR A 351 12.34 -17.22 -4.62
C THR A 351 11.74 -16.12 -3.74
N LEU A 352 12.41 -15.75 -2.64
CA LEU A 352 11.98 -14.64 -1.79
C LEU A 352 11.97 -13.30 -2.55
N MET A 353 12.92 -13.10 -3.46
CA MET A 353 12.92 -11.93 -4.35
C MET A 353 11.72 -11.96 -5.33
N ASP A 354 11.39 -13.11 -5.90
CA ASP A 354 10.22 -13.25 -6.78
C ASP A 354 8.92 -12.98 -6.00
N TYR A 355 8.82 -13.48 -4.76
CA TYR A 355 7.72 -13.16 -3.84
C TYR A 355 7.60 -11.67 -3.58
N PHE A 356 8.69 -11.01 -3.18
CA PHE A 356 8.70 -9.57 -2.90
C PHE A 356 8.36 -8.71 -4.14
N ASN A 357 8.71 -9.18 -5.34
CA ASN A 357 8.33 -8.49 -6.58
C ASN A 357 6.85 -8.65 -6.96
N ARG A 358 6.21 -9.72 -6.46
CA ARG A 358 4.80 -10.07 -6.73
C ARG A 358 3.86 -9.62 -5.63
N PHE A 359 4.38 -9.37 -4.44
CA PHE A 359 3.66 -8.93 -3.26
C PHE A 359 3.72 -7.41 -3.14
N HIS A 360 2.54 -6.78 -3.00
CA HIS A 360 2.42 -5.38 -2.63
C HIS A 360 3.26 -4.39 -3.47
N TYR A 361 3.10 -4.44 -4.81
CA TYR A 361 3.87 -3.68 -5.81
C TYR A 361 4.05 -2.19 -5.46
N TYR A 362 3.00 -1.48 -5.05
CA TYR A 362 3.09 -0.03 -4.79
C TYR A 362 3.93 0.31 -3.56
N PHE A 363 3.89 -0.54 -2.54
CA PHE A 363 4.74 -0.40 -1.37
C PHE A 363 6.19 -0.71 -1.71
N LYS A 364 6.42 -1.80 -2.43
CA LYS A 364 7.74 -2.12 -2.96
C LYS A 364 8.32 -0.95 -3.77
N GLU A 365 7.54 -0.36 -4.67
CA GLU A 365 7.96 0.78 -5.49
C GLU A 365 8.28 2.03 -4.66
N LEU A 366 7.53 2.30 -3.59
CA LEU A 366 7.83 3.36 -2.63
C LEU A 366 9.20 3.14 -1.97
N LEU A 367 9.44 1.92 -1.48
CA LEU A 367 10.73 1.54 -0.89
C LEU A 367 11.86 1.62 -1.92
N VAL A 368 11.59 1.22 -3.16
CA VAL A 368 12.58 1.28 -4.24
C VAL A 368 12.97 2.73 -4.56
N ASP A 369 12.00 3.62 -4.74
CA ASP A 369 12.28 4.99 -5.17
C ASP A 369 13.00 5.81 -4.09
N PHE A 370 12.64 5.63 -2.82
CA PHE A 370 13.15 6.48 -1.75
C PHE A 370 14.25 5.87 -0.89
N PHE A 371 14.41 4.55 -0.89
CA PHE A 371 15.44 3.88 -0.09
C PHE A 371 16.41 3.08 -0.95
N PHE A 372 15.94 2.23 -1.87
CA PHE A 372 16.81 1.41 -2.69
C PHE A 372 17.66 2.27 -3.64
N VAL A 373 17.02 3.06 -4.50
CA VAL A 373 17.69 3.82 -5.56
C VAL A 373 18.71 4.83 -4.98
N PRO A 374 18.35 5.66 -3.98
CA PRO A 374 19.32 6.58 -3.39
C PRO A 374 20.51 5.86 -2.76
N THR A 375 20.29 4.77 -2.04
CA THR A 375 21.34 3.96 -1.41
C THR A 375 22.24 3.31 -2.47
N PHE A 376 21.64 2.68 -3.49
CA PHE A 376 22.35 1.99 -4.55
C PHE A 376 23.33 2.89 -5.29
N PHE A 377 22.97 4.16 -5.54
CA PHE A 377 23.88 5.11 -6.17
C PHE A 377 24.88 5.78 -5.21
N ALA A 378 24.63 5.73 -3.90
CA ALA A 378 25.47 6.39 -2.89
C ALA A 378 26.62 5.51 -2.40
N VAL A 379 26.39 4.24 -2.07
CA VAL A 379 27.33 3.41 -1.31
C VAL A 379 27.83 2.17 -2.08
N PHE A 380 28.93 1.58 -1.60
CA PHE A 380 29.50 0.31 -2.09
C PHE A 380 29.71 0.20 -3.62
N ARG A 381 29.98 1.31 -4.31
CA ARG A 381 30.09 1.36 -5.79
C ARG A 381 31.09 0.36 -6.39
N LYS A 382 32.17 0.05 -5.65
CA LYS A 382 33.21 -0.92 -6.06
C LYS A 382 32.84 -2.38 -5.79
N HIS A 383 31.77 -2.65 -5.03
CA HIS A 383 31.36 -4.01 -4.64
C HIS A 383 29.91 -4.26 -5.08
N PRO A 384 29.65 -4.64 -6.35
CA PRO A 384 28.29 -4.73 -6.90
C PRO A 384 27.35 -5.61 -6.08
N ARG A 385 27.83 -6.74 -5.55
CA ARG A 385 27.02 -7.67 -4.73
C ARG A 385 26.62 -7.05 -3.39
N LEU A 386 27.59 -6.49 -2.66
CA LEU A 386 27.35 -5.80 -1.40
C LEU A 386 26.43 -4.59 -1.59
N ARG A 387 26.62 -3.85 -2.69
CA ARG A 387 25.76 -2.73 -3.08
C ARG A 387 24.31 -3.15 -3.31
N MET A 388 24.09 -4.23 -4.06
CA MET A 388 22.76 -4.78 -4.28
C MET A 388 22.13 -5.22 -2.95
N PHE A 389 22.84 -6.03 -2.15
CA PHE A 389 22.36 -6.49 -0.86
C PHE A 389 21.99 -5.33 0.07
N PHE A 390 22.89 -4.36 0.22
CA PHE A 390 22.71 -3.24 1.15
C PHE A 390 21.60 -2.28 0.69
N ALA A 391 21.48 -2.01 -0.62
CA ALA A 391 20.36 -1.22 -1.13
C ALA A 391 19.01 -1.91 -0.87
N THR A 392 18.95 -3.23 -1.01
CA THR A 392 17.77 -4.03 -0.66
C THR A 392 17.51 -4.00 0.84
N PHE A 393 18.56 -4.08 1.66
CA PHE A 393 18.44 -3.97 3.11
C PHE A 393 17.87 -2.62 3.55
N MET A 394 18.35 -1.53 2.96
CA MET A 394 17.81 -0.18 3.23
C MET A 394 16.34 -0.04 2.82
N ALA A 395 15.92 -0.72 1.74
CA ALA A 395 14.53 -0.68 1.30
C ALA A 395 13.61 -1.59 2.14
N ALA A 396 13.85 -2.90 2.12
CA ALA A 396 12.99 -3.89 2.77
C ALA A 396 13.17 -3.97 4.30
N GLY A 397 14.28 -3.46 4.82
CA GLY A 397 14.57 -3.39 6.26
C GLY A 397 14.24 -2.00 6.81
N VAL A 398 15.09 -1.01 6.53
CA VAL A 398 14.97 0.34 7.11
C VAL A 398 13.72 1.08 6.64
N GLY A 399 13.47 1.15 5.33
CA GLY A 399 12.30 1.84 4.80
C GLY A 399 10.99 1.21 5.23
N ASN A 400 10.95 -0.13 5.28
CA ASN A 400 9.82 -0.89 5.79
C ASN A 400 9.58 -0.60 7.29
N ALA A 401 10.63 -0.60 8.11
CA ALA A 401 10.54 -0.28 9.52
C ALA A 401 10.09 1.17 9.77
N ILE A 402 10.60 2.16 9.03
CA ILE A 402 10.16 3.55 9.19
C ILE A 402 8.70 3.70 8.78
N TRP A 403 8.30 3.09 7.65
CA TRP A 403 6.91 3.12 7.19
C TRP A 403 5.94 2.66 8.26
N HIS A 404 6.11 1.42 8.75
CA HIS A 404 5.19 0.84 9.72
C HIS A 404 5.24 1.54 11.07
N PHE A 405 6.38 2.11 11.46
CA PHE A 405 6.46 2.91 12.68
C PHE A 405 5.64 4.20 12.57
N THR A 406 5.77 4.93 11.45
CA THR A 406 4.97 6.14 11.21
C THR A 406 3.48 5.83 11.01
N TRP A 407 3.15 4.66 10.47
CA TRP A 407 1.76 4.21 10.35
C TRP A 407 1.08 4.02 11.72
N ASP A 408 1.85 3.65 12.74
CA ASP A 408 1.37 3.41 14.11
C ASP A 408 1.70 4.55 15.07
N ILE A 409 1.83 5.78 14.57
CA ILE A 409 2.22 6.96 15.37
C ILE A 409 1.37 7.17 16.62
N HIS A 410 0.10 6.73 16.62
CA HIS A 410 -0.78 6.76 17.77
C HIS A 410 -0.22 6.08 19.04
N LEU A 411 0.63 5.06 18.90
CA LEU A 411 1.26 4.37 20.04
C LEU A 411 2.13 5.33 20.84
N LEU A 412 2.70 6.35 20.20
CA LEU A 412 3.51 7.34 20.90
C LEU A 412 2.69 8.16 21.90
N ALA A 413 1.40 8.40 21.65
CA ALA A 413 0.53 9.10 22.59
C ALA A 413 0.03 8.20 23.73
N THR A 414 -0.13 6.90 23.49
CA THR A 414 -0.70 5.99 24.49
C THR A 414 0.35 5.39 25.43
N ILE A 415 1.50 4.98 24.90
CA ILE A 415 2.55 4.27 25.67
C ILE A 415 3.91 4.99 25.66
N GLY A 416 3.99 6.17 25.06
CA GLY A 416 5.21 6.97 24.98
C GLY A 416 6.26 6.41 24.01
N LEU A 417 7.37 7.14 23.83
CA LEU A 417 8.43 6.74 22.89
C LEU A 417 9.11 5.43 23.30
N VAL A 418 9.42 5.26 24.59
CA VAL A 418 10.11 4.07 25.11
C VAL A 418 9.25 2.84 24.90
N GLY A 419 7.98 2.87 25.35
CA GLY A 419 7.05 1.76 25.14
C GLY A 419 6.78 1.48 23.66
N ALA A 420 6.69 2.52 22.82
CA ALA A 420 6.55 2.33 21.38
C ALA A 420 7.77 1.61 20.78
N VAL A 421 9.00 1.96 21.17
CA VAL A 421 10.22 1.29 20.68
C VAL A 421 10.30 -0.15 21.18
N GLU A 422 9.98 -0.40 22.45
CA GLU A 422 10.00 -1.74 23.05
C GLU A 422 9.02 -2.68 22.35
N THR A 423 7.78 -2.23 22.13
CA THR A 423 6.75 -2.99 21.41
C THR A 423 7.04 -3.10 19.90
N TYR A 424 7.88 -2.22 19.35
CA TYR A 424 8.32 -2.28 17.96
C TYR A 424 9.47 -3.25 17.70
N SER A 425 10.16 -3.72 18.76
CA SER A 425 11.33 -4.60 18.68
C SER A 425 11.08 -5.87 17.85
N SER A 426 9.92 -6.52 18.01
CA SER A 426 9.54 -7.71 17.23
C SER A 426 9.47 -7.42 15.73
N TYR A 427 8.94 -6.25 15.37
CA TYR A 427 8.80 -5.88 13.96
C TYR A 427 10.12 -5.41 13.35
N LEU A 428 11.00 -4.79 14.15
CA LEU A 428 12.37 -4.53 13.71
C LEU A 428 13.09 -5.84 13.38
N PHE A 429 12.94 -6.86 14.22
CA PHE A 429 13.46 -8.20 13.94
C PHE A 429 12.86 -8.77 12.65
N TYR A 430 11.53 -8.69 12.48
CA TYR A 430 10.85 -9.05 11.23
C TYR A 430 11.49 -8.38 10.01
N CYS A 431 11.71 -7.06 10.05
CA CYS A 431 12.31 -6.29 8.97
C CYS A 431 13.73 -6.75 8.64
N VAL A 432 14.56 -7.00 9.65
CA VAL A 432 15.95 -7.45 9.47
C VAL A 432 16.00 -8.82 8.80
N VAL A 433 15.20 -9.78 9.27
CA VAL A 433 15.16 -11.13 8.71
C VAL A 433 14.61 -11.12 7.29
N LEU A 434 13.49 -10.40 7.06
CA LEU A 434 12.91 -10.22 5.73
C LEU A 434 13.92 -9.66 4.74
N ALA A 435 14.56 -8.55 5.11
CA ALA A 435 15.48 -7.82 4.26
C ALA A 435 16.74 -8.64 3.94
N THR A 436 17.24 -9.39 4.92
CA THR A 436 18.36 -10.32 4.72
C THR A 436 17.98 -11.45 3.76
N GLY A 437 16.80 -12.07 3.94
CA GLY A 437 16.30 -13.12 3.06
C GLY A 437 16.13 -12.65 1.61
N ILE A 438 15.51 -11.48 1.40
CA ILE A 438 15.33 -10.89 0.07
C ILE A 438 16.68 -10.48 -0.54
N GLY A 439 17.54 -9.82 0.24
CA GLY A 439 18.87 -9.37 -0.19
C GLY A 439 19.75 -10.53 -0.66
N LEU A 440 19.83 -11.61 0.12
CA LEU A 440 20.56 -12.83 -0.27
C LEU A 440 19.93 -13.48 -1.51
N SER A 441 18.59 -13.56 -1.56
CA SER A 441 17.88 -14.08 -2.72
C SER A 441 18.18 -13.28 -4.00
N GLN A 442 18.31 -11.96 -3.90
CA GLN A 442 18.63 -11.08 -5.03
C GLN A 442 20.07 -11.23 -5.50
N VAL A 443 21.02 -11.33 -4.57
CA VAL A 443 22.43 -11.59 -4.91
C VAL A 443 22.57 -12.93 -5.62
N ARG A 444 21.92 -13.99 -5.12
CA ARG A 444 21.92 -15.32 -5.76
C ARG A 444 21.33 -15.27 -7.17
N ALA A 445 20.21 -14.56 -7.37
CA ALA A 445 19.60 -14.39 -8.68
C ALA A 445 20.54 -13.66 -9.66
N ASN A 446 21.25 -12.62 -9.20
CA ASN A 446 22.25 -11.92 -10.00
C ASN A 446 23.49 -12.76 -10.31
N MET A 447 23.77 -13.80 -9.53
CA MET A 447 24.80 -14.81 -9.84
C MET A 447 24.33 -15.87 -10.84
N GLY A 448 23.09 -15.79 -11.33
CA GLY A 448 22.53 -16.77 -12.27
C GLY A 448 21.97 -18.02 -11.59
N ILE A 449 21.96 -18.09 -10.26
CA ILE A 449 21.42 -19.24 -9.53
C ILE A 449 19.89 -19.18 -9.58
N ARG A 450 19.28 -20.13 -10.30
CA ARG A 450 17.83 -20.22 -10.47
C ARG A 450 17.29 -21.54 -9.93
N PRO A 451 16.11 -21.55 -9.30
CA PRO A 451 15.45 -22.79 -8.90
C PRO A 451 15.12 -23.68 -10.11
N SER A 452 15.19 -25.00 -9.91
CA SER A 452 14.88 -26.00 -10.96
C SER A 452 13.48 -25.78 -11.55
N PRO A 453 13.29 -25.84 -12.89
CA PRO A 453 11.98 -25.63 -13.51
C PRO A 453 11.03 -26.84 -13.38
N THR A 454 11.53 -27.98 -12.90
CA THR A 454 10.77 -29.23 -12.72
C THR A 454 9.57 -29.06 -11.79
N PHE A 455 8.56 -29.93 -11.87
CA PHE A 455 7.43 -29.92 -10.94
C PHE A 455 7.87 -30.08 -9.47
N PHE A 456 8.86 -30.92 -9.19
CA PHE A 456 9.42 -31.04 -7.85
C PHE A 456 10.09 -29.73 -7.40
N GLY A 457 10.92 -29.12 -8.27
CA GLY A 457 11.50 -27.80 -8.02
C GLY A 457 10.43 -26.72 -7.77
N ARG A 458 9.33 -26.75 -8.55
CA ARG A 458 7.95 -26.30 -8.24
C ARG A 458 7.63 -26.19 -6.75
N CYS A 459 7.30 -27.36 -6.22
CA CYS A 459 6.84 -27.59 -4.87
C CYS A 459 7.89 -27.20 -3.83
N CYS A 460 9.17 -27.54 -4.04
CA CYS A 460 10.24 -27.18 -3.10
C CYS A 460 10.37 -25.66 -2.92
N SER A 461 10.32 -24.87 -3.99
CA SER A 461 10.36 -23.41 -3.85
C SER A 461 9.10 -22.86 -3.19
N PHE A 462 7.93 -23.44 -3.48
CA PHE A 462 6.68 -23.04 -2.82
C PHE A 462 6.80 -23.25 -1.31
N LEU A 463 7.16 -24.46 -0.89
CA LEU A 463 7.35 -24.81 0.52
C LEU A 463 8.40 -23.88 1.16
N PHE A 464 9.57 -23.70 0.55
CA PHE A 464 10.61 -22.83 1.11
C PHE A 464 10.15 -21.38 1.29
N VAL A 465 9.56 -20.77 0.25
CA VAL A 465 9.11 -19.38 0.28
C VAL A 465 7.99 -19.20 1.29
N TRP A 466 6.99 -20.08 1.29
CA TRP A 466 5.84 -19.95 2.19
C TRP A 466 6.17 -20.32 3.63
N SER A 467 6.98 -21.35 3.88
CA SER A 467 7.45 -21.64 5.24
C SER A 467 8.23 -20.45 5.81
N PHE A 468 9.09 -19.80 5.00
CA PHE A 468 9.78 -18.58 5.43
C PHE A 468 8.78 -17.46 5.79
N VAL A 469 7.82 -17.17 4.92
CA VAL A 469 6.83 -16.10 5.15
C VAL A 469 5.94 -16.40 6.36
N VAL A 470 5.47 -17.65 6.51
CA VAL A 470 4.62 -18.10 7.62
C VAL A 470 5.37 -18.01 8.95
N CYS A 471 6.60 -18.54 9.06
CA CYS A 471 7.38 -18.45 10.29
C CYS A 471 7.69 -17.00 10.66
N LEU A 472 8.00 -16.18 9.64
CA LEU A 472 8.30 -14.78 9.84
C LEU A 472 7.07 -13.97 10.28
N HIS A 473 5.86 -14.38 9.89
CA HIS A 473 4.61 -13.71 10.22
C HIS A 473 4.36 -13.58 11.73
N VAL A 474 4.86 -14.50 12.56
CA VAL A 474 4.78 -14.42 14.04
C VAL A 474 5.37 -13.11 14.57
N PHE A 475 6.41 -12.60 13.92
CA PHE A 475 7.13 -11.40 14.34
C PHE A 475 6.56 -10.09 13.76
N GLY A 476 5.67 -10.20 12.77
CA GLY A 476 5.11 -9.07 12.03
C GLY A 476 3.84 -8.46 12.63
N ASP A 477 3.42 -8.94 13.80
CA ASP A 477 2.13 -8.61 14.43
C ASP A 477 1.91 -7.11 14.67
N GLU A 478 0.77 -6.64 14.20
CA GLU A 478 0.29 -5.26 14.30
C GLU A 478 -0.30 -4.95 15.69
N SER A 479 -0.63 -5.95 16.52
CA SER A 479 -1.22 -5.75 17.86
C SER A 479 -0.25 -5.13 18.87
N ARG A 480 1.06 -5.32 18.66
CA ARG A 480 2.15 -4.80 19.51
C ARG A 480 2.11 -5.22 20.98
N LYS A 481 1.35 -6.28 21.33
CA LYS A 481 1.17 -6.72 22.72
C LYS A 481 2.32 -7.57 23.26
N HIS A 482 2.85 -8.46 22.43
CA HIS A 482 3.88 -9.42 22.85
C HIS A 482 5.28 -9.01 22.47
N THR A 483 6.21 -9.26 23.39
CA THR A 483 7.65 -9.04 23.25
C THR A 483 8.26 -9.98 22.22
N LEU A 484 9.49 -9.66 21.78
CA LEU A 484 10.25 -10.52 20.88
C LEU A 484 10.56 -11.90 21.50
N GLY A 485 10.87 -11.95 22.79
CA GLY A 485 11.21 -13.20 23.50
C GLY A 485 10.03 -14.17 23.60
N GLU A 486 8.84 -13.65 23.91
CA GLU A 486 7.61 -14.45 23.95
C GLU A 486 7.28 -15.06 22.58
N ARG A 487 7.48 -14.28 21.51
CA ARG A 487 7.26 -14.74 20.13
C ARG A 487 8.25 -15.81 19.70
N PHE A 488 9.51 -15.70 20.10
CA PHE A 488 10.49 -16.76 19.87
C PHE A 488 10.11 -18.04 20.62
N SER A 489 9.70 -17.91 21.88
CA SER A 489 9.28 -19.05 22.70
C SER A 489 8.05 -19.74 22.11
N PHE A 490 7.06 -18.95 21.66
CA PHE A 490 5.90 -19.47 20.95
C PHE A 490 6.29 -20.15 19.63
N LEU A 491 7.15 -19.55 18.81
CA LEU A 491 7.60 -20.19 17.57
C LEU A 491 8.36 -21.49 17.85
N ALA A 492 9.21 -21.53 18.87
CA ALA A 492 9.96 -22.72 19.27
C ALA A 492 9.03 -23.85 19.72
N SER A 493 7.96 -23.53 20.47
CA SER A 493 6.98 -24.52 20.91
C SER A 493 6.20 -25.16 19.75
N LEU A 494 6.02 -24.46 18.63
CA LEU A 494 5.46 -25.05 17.40
C LEU A 494 6.35 -26.15 16.79
N PHE A 495 7.63 -26.21 17.15
CA PHE A 495 8.55 -27.28 16.78
C PHE A 495 8.75 -28.31 17.89
N GLY A 496 8.00 -28.23 18.99
CA GLY A 496 8.11 -29.13 20.14
C GLY A 496 9.27 -28.82 21.08
N VAL A 497 9.86 -27.63 21.00
CA VAL A 497 10.88 -27.14 21.93
C VAL A 497 10.18 -26.37 23.05
N SER A 498 10.24 -26.90 24.28
CA SER A 498 9.68 -26.30 25.50
C SER A 498 10.70 -25.47 26.26
#